data_AF-A0A1Q4XG67-F1
#
_entry.id   AF-A0A1Q4XG67-F1
#
_cell.length_a   1.000
_cell.length_b   1.000
_cell.length_c   1.000
_cell.angle_alpha   90.00
_cell.angle_beta   90.00
_cell.angle_gamma   90.00
#
_symmetry.space_group_name_H-M   'P 1'
#
loop_
_entity.id
_entity.type
_entity.pdbx_description
1 polymer ?
#
loop_
_entity_poly.entity_id
_entity_poly.type
_entity_poly.pdbx_seq_one_letter_code
_entity_poly.pdbx_strand_id
1 'polypeptide(L)'
;MVIAGRQVSAALITQDAAAAAARAASLQRDAASARTHAYREAGRELDDRGVVCSLFTAVVDASGFEPGGIVEVRVACTVTVVDLGGLGGERTLTATSTSPVDPYRGQLP
;
A
#
# COMPACT_ATOMS: atom_id res chain seq x y z
N MET A 1 6.88 16.64 22.94
CA MET A 1 7.30 15.42 22.21
C MET A 1 6.07 14.83 21.52
N VAL A 2 5.64 15.37 20.37
CA VAL A 2 4.43 14.89 19.64
C VAL A 2 4.67 14.83 18.11
N ILE A 3 5.71 15.51 17.61
CA ILE A 3 6.01 15.57 16.17
C ILE A 3 6.54 14.23 15.64
N ALA A 4 7.32 13.48 16.44
CA ALA A 4 7.77 12.14 16.07
C ALA A 4 6.64 11.11 15.98
N GLY A 5 5.56 11.30 16.76
CA GLY A 5 4.42 10.38 16.78
C GLY A 5 3.69 10.33 15.43
N ARG A 6 3.36 11.49 14.83
CA ARG A 6 2.59 11.54 13.58
C ARG A 6 3.37 11.04 12.35
N GLN A 7 4.68 11.26 12.32
CA GLN A 7 5.52 10.75 11.22
C GLN A 7 5.60 9.23 11.23
N VAL A 8 5.78 8.66 12.43
CA VAL A 8 5.74 7.21 12.62
C VAL A 8 4.35 6.67 12.31
N SER A 9 3.27 7.37 12.68
CA SER A 9 1.90 6.98 12.30
C SER A 9 1.71 6.94 10.78
N ALA A 10 2.13 7.97 10.04
CA ALA A 10 1.97 8.00 8.59
C ALA A 10 2.78 6.89 7.89
N ALA A 11 4.00 6.62 8.36
CA ALA A 11 4.80 5.51 7.86
C ALA A 11 4.13 4.15 8.12
N LEU A 12 3.66 3.93 9.36
CA LEU A 12 2.93 2.71 9.74
C LEU A 12 1.65 2.53 8.94
N ILE A 13 0.87 3.60 8.74
CA ILE A 13 -0.35 3.58 7.93
C ILE A 13 -0.03 3.25 6.47
N THR A 14 1.05 3.83 5.92
CA THR A 14 1.48 3.52 4.53
C THR A 14 1.89 2.04 4.41
N GLN A 15 2.53 1.48 5.43
CA GLN A 15 2.85 0.06 5.50
C GLN A 15 1.61 -0.82 5.60
N ASP A 16 0.63 -0.43 6.43
CA ASP A 16 -0.66 -1.12 6.56
C ASP A 16 -1.43 -1.11 5.24
N ALA A 17 -1.49 0.05 4.57
CA ALA A 17 -2.08 0.21 3.24
C ALA A 17 -1.40 -0.68 2.19
N ALA A 18 -0.06 -0.77 2.18
CA ALA A 18 0.66 -1.67 1.29
C ALA A 18 0.34 -3.14 1.56
N ALA A 19 0.25 -3.55 2.83
CA ALA A 19 -0.09 -4.91 3.23
C ALA A 19 -1.55 -5.28 2.87
N ALA A 20 -2.49 -4.38 3.15
CA ALA A 20 -3.90 -4.53 2.78
C ALA A 20 -4.06 -4.63 1.26
N ALA A 21 -3.36 -3.79 0.50
CA ALA A 21 -3.37 -3.82 -0.95
C ALA A 21 -2.75 -5.11 -1.52
N ALA A 22 -1.63 -5.59 -0.96
CA ALA A 22 -1.02 -6.85 -1.37
C ALA A 22 -1.95 -8.05 -1.11
N ARG A 23 -2.65 -8.05 0.03
CA ARG A 23 -3.69 -9.05 0.34
C ARG A 23 -4.89 -8.95 -0.61
N ALA A 24 -5.36 -7.75 -0.91
CA ALA A 24 -6.46 -7.55 -1.85
C ALA A 24 -6.07 -8.01 -3.26
N ALA A 25 -4.83 -7.77 -3.67
CA ALA A 25 -4.26 -8.21 -4.95
C ALA A 25 -4.21 -9.74 -5.05
N SER A 26 -3.71 -10.43 -4.01
CA SER A 26 -3.59 -11.90 -4.01
C SER A 26 -4.95 -12.62 -3.98
N LEU A 27 -6.04 -11.93 -3.61
CA LEU A 27 -7.40 -12.47 -3.68
C LEU A 27 -8.04 -12.38 -5.09
N GLN A 28 -7.50 -11.56 -5.99
CA GLN A 28 -8.03 -11.40 -7.34
C GLN A 28 -7.68 -12.59 -8.24
N ARG A 29 -8.39 -12.72 -9.37
CA ARG A 29 -8.20 -13.83 -10.32
C ARG A 29 -7.26 -13.49 -11.48
N ASP A 30 -6.97 -12.22 -11.68
CA ASP A 30 -6.18 -11.73 -12.79
C ASP A 30 -5.37 -10.49 -12.39
N ALA A 31 -4.26 -10.26 -13.07
CA ALA A 31 -3.34 -9.17 -12.77
C ALA A 31 -3.95 -7.77 -12.97
N ALA A 32 -4.96 -7.61 -13.83
CA ALA A 32 -5.60 -6.31 -14.07
C ALA A 32 -6.55 -5.92 -12.93
N SER A 33 -7.37 -6.88 -12.49
CA SER A 33 -8.20 -6.76 -11.29
C SER A 33 -7.32 -6.60 -10.06
N ALA A 34 -6.22 -7.37 -9.93
CA ALA A 34 -5.28 -7.24 -8.82
C ALA A 34 -4.75 -5.81 -8.67
N ARG A 35 -4.26 -5.23 -9.77
CA ARG A 35 -3.80 -3.83 -9.83
C ARG A 35 -4.90 -2.85 -9.39
N THR A 36 -6.09 -2.98 -9.95
CA THR A 36 -7.20 -2.05 -9.72
C THR A 36 -7.70 -2.14 -8.27
N HIS A 37 -7.88 -3.34 -7.74
CA HIS A 37 -8.34 -3.56 -6.38
C HIS A 37 -7.30 -3.16 -5.35
N ALA A 38 -6.03 -3.48 -5.56
CA ALA A 38 -4.94 -3.06 -4.67
C ALA A 38 -4.81 -1.54 -4.60
N TYR A 39 -4.88 -0.84 -5.74
CA TYR A 39 -4.84 0.63 -5.77
C TYR A 39 -6.01 1.23 -4.98
N ARG A 40 -7.23 0.71 -5.19
CA ARG A 40 -8.42 1.17 -4.46
C ARG A 40 -8.31 0.92 -2.97
N GLU A 41 -7.82 -0.25 -2.57
CA GLU A 41 -7.74 -0.62 -1.15
C GLU A 41 -6.65 0.14 -0.40
N ALA A 42 -5.48 0.35 -1.03
CA ALA A 42 -4.46 1.24 -0.47
C ALA A 42 -4.99 2.67 -0.27
N GLY A 43 -5.72 3.20 -1.26
CA GLY A 43 -6.34 4.52 -1.13
C GLY A 43 -7.39 4.58 -0.02
N ARG A 44 -8.20 3.52 0.12
CA ARG A 44 -9.20 3.39 1.18
C ARG A 44 -8.58 3.34 2.56
N GLU A 45 -7.54 2.54 2.75
CA GLU A 45 -6.84 2.44 4.04
C GLU A 45 -6.20 3.78 4.44
N LEU A 46 -5.61 4.50 3.48
CA LEU A 46 -5.06 5.84 3.72
C LEU A 46 -6.17 6.82 4.15
N ASP A 47 -7.32 6.80 3.47
CA ASP A 47 -8.47 7.67 3.77
C ASP A 47 -9.13 7.32 5.12
N ASP A 48 -9.37 6.02 5.39
CA ASP A 48 -9.93 5.50 6.64
C ASP A 48 -9.06 5.88 7.86
N ARG A 49 -7.74 5.98 7.67
CA ARG A 49 -6.77 6.40 8.70
C ARG A 49 -6.51 7.91 8.71
N GLY A 50 -7.14 8.68 7.82
CA GLY A 50 -7.05 10.14 7.75
C GLY A 50 -5.71 10.67 7.22
N VAL A 51 -4.99 9.88 6.41
CA VAL A 51 -3.74 10.28 5.76
C VAL A 51 -4.04 10.85 4.38
N VAL A 52 -3.92 12.17 4.26
CA VAL A 52 -4.07 12.87 2.98
C VAL A 52 -2.71 12.96 2.29
N CYS A 53 -2.50 12.15 1.26
CA CYS A 53 -1.33 12.25 0.39
C CYS A 53 -1.54 13.39 -0.62
N SER A 54 -0.56 14.28 -0.78
CA SER A 54 -0.53 15.22 -1.92
C SER A 54 -0.32 14.48 -3.24
N LEU A 55 0.47 13.40 -3.20
CA LEU A 55 0.66 12.47 -4.32
C LEU A 55 0.60 11.04 -3.81
N PHE A 56 -0.28 10.22 -4.41
CA PHE A 56 -0.42 8.80 -4.09
C PHE A 56 -0.20 7.95 -5.35
N THR A 57 0.71 6.97 -5.23
CA THR A 57 1.02 6.01 -6.28
C THR A 57 1.09 4.61 -5.68
N ALA A 58 0.27 3.68 -6.17
CA ALA A 58 0.42 2.26 -5.87
C ALA A 58 0.86 1.51 -7.13
N VAL A 59 2.05 0.92 -7.07
CA VAL A 59 2.61 0.06 -8.11
C VAL A 59 2.44 -1.38 -7.66
N VAL A 60 1.78 -2.19 -8.47
CA VAL A 60 1.58 -3.61 -8.19
C VAL A 60 2.32 -4.39 -9.25
N ASP A 61 3.34 -5.11 -8.82
CA ASP A 61 4.03 -6.09 -9.63
C ASP A 61 3.34 -7.45 -9.47
N ALA A 62 2.55 -7.78 -10.49
CA ALA A 62 1.88 -9.05 -10.66
C ALA A 62 2.48 -9.83 -11.85
N SER A 63 3.75 -9.61 -12.18
CA SER A 63 4.44 -10.34 -13.26
C SER A 63 4.49 -11.85 -12.99
N GLY A 64 4.53 -12.25 -11.71
CA GLY A 64 4.43 -13.63 -11.25
C GLY A 64 3.02 -14.06 -10.82
N PHE A 65 1.94 -13.56 -11.45
CA PHE A 65 0.55 -13.97 -11.13
C PHE A 65 0.23 -15.37 -11.68
N GLU A 66 1.04 -16.36 -11.33
CA GLU A 66 0.85 -17.78 -11.61
C GLU A 66 0.46 -18.50 -10.31
N PRO A 67 -0.13 -19.71 -10.38
CA PRO A 67 -0.45 -20.50 -9.18
C PRO A 67 0.81 -20.74 -8.32
N GLY A 68 0.84 -20.20 -7.09
CA GLY A 68 2.01 -20.23 -6.21
C GLY A 68 3.04 -19.12 -6.44
N GLY A 69 2.70 -18.13 -7.26
CA GLY A 69 3.51 -16.94 -7.48
C GLY A 69 3.39 -15.90 -6.37
N ILE A 70 4.05 -14.76 -6.56
CA ILE A 70 4.17 -13.69 -5.56
C ILE A 70 3.73 -12.39 -6.19
N VAL A 71 2.92 -11.62 -5.46
CA VAL A 71 2.56 -10.25 -5.84
C VAL A 71 3.28 -9.28 -4.93
N GLU A 72 4.00 -8.33 -5.52
CA GLU A 72 4.60 -7.20 -4.80
C GLU A 72 3.73 -5.96 -5.00
N VAL A 73 3.44 -5.25 -3.92
CA VAL A 73 2.76 -3.96 -3.96
C VAL A 73 3.63 -2.93 -3.28
N ARG A 74 3.96 -1.87 -4.02
CA ARG A 74 4.68 -0.71 -3.54
C ARG A 74 3.75 0.49 -3.52
N VAL A 75 3.54 1.04 -2.34
CA VAL A 75 2.76 2.25 -2.12
C VAL A 75 3.71 3.40 -1.83
N ALA A 76 3.56 4.49 -2.57
CA ALA A 76 4.21 5.76 -2.34
C ALA A 76 3.16 6.83 -2.03
N CYS A 77 3.34 7.55 -0.94
CA CYS A 77 2.46 8.61 -0.46
C CYS A 77 3.29 9.83 -0.08
N THR A 78 3.21 10.92 -0.85
CA THR A 78 3.82 12.19 -0.47
C THR A 78 2.91 12.93 0.49
N VAL A 79 3.44 13.26 1.67
CA VAL A 79 2.73 14.06 2.69
C VAL A 79 3.42 15.41 2.85
N THR A 80 2.63 16.47 2.97
CA THR A 80 3.15 17.81 3.26
C THR A 80 3.36 17.94 4.76
N VAL A 81 4.62 18.07 5.17
CA VAL A 81 4.97 18.31 6.57
C VAL A 81 5.11 19.80 6.77
N VAL A 82 4.29 20.36 7.66
CA VAL A 82 4.41 21.75 8.08
C VAL A 82 5.19 21.76 9.39
N ASP A 83 6.48 22.08 9.31
CA ASP A 83 7.30 22.24 10.51
C ASP A 83 7.07 23.62 11.15
N LEU A 84 7.17 23.69 12.48
CA LEU A 84 6.93 24.88 13.32
C LEU A 84 7.92 26.06 13.09
N GLY A 85 8.70 26.03 12.01
CA GLY A 85 9.64 27.08 11.60
C GLY A 85 9.34 27.73 10.25
N GLY A 86 8.19 27.43 9.62
CA GLY A 86 7.78 28.04 8.34
C GLY A 86 8.42 27.44 7.08
N LEU A 87 9.37 26.51 7.25
CA LEU A 87 9.91 25.67 6.18
C LEU A 87 9.07 24.41 6.08
N GLY A 88 7.94 24.50 5.37
CA GLY A 88 7.18 23.32 4.96
C GLY A 88 7.94 22.51 3.92
N GLY A 89 7.89 21.19 4.01
CA GLY A 89 8.53 20.29 3.04
C GLY A 89 7.65 19.10 2.72
N GLU A 90 7.68 18.65 1.47
CA GLU A 90 7.06 17.40 1.09
C GLU A 90 7.97 16.22 1.48
N ARG A 91 7.38 15.20 2.09
CA ARG A 91 8.09 13.95 2.39
C ARG A 91 7.36 12.79 1.74
N THR A 92 8.10 12.02 0.95
CA THR A 92 7.56 10.84 0.27
C THR A 92 7.68 9.60 1.17
N LEU A 93 6.53 9.21 1.70
CA LEU A 93 6.15 7.92 2.25
C LEU A 93 6.42 6.80 1.25
N THR A 94 7.26 5.79 1.51
CA THR A 94 7.27 4.60 0.63
C THR A 94 7.22 3.34 1.47
N ALA A 95 6.30 2.45 1.13
CA ALA A 95 6.17 1.12 1.73
C ALA A 95 6.03 0.07 0.64
N THR A 96 6.65 -1.09 0.86
CA THR A 96 6.54 -2.24 -0.04
C THR A 96 6.06 -3.42 0.78
N SER A 97 5.09 -4.15 0.25
CA SER A 97 4.58 -5.39 0.84
C SER A 97 4.43 -6.45 -0.23
N THR A 98 4.78 -7.69 0.10
CA THR A 98 4.65 -8.84 -0.77
C THR A 98 3.63 -9.80 -0.18
N SER A 99 2.76 -10.34 -1.02
CA SER A 99 1.78 -11.36 -0.62
C SER A 99 1.86 -12.55 -1.58
N PRO A 100 2.02 -13.79 -1.07
CA PRO A 100 1.95 -14.97 -1.91
C PRO A 100 0.53 -15.13 -2.46
N VAL A 101 0.42 -15.46 -3.74
CA VAL A 101 -0.86 -15.84 -4.36
C VAL A 101 -1.20 -17.24 -3.86
N ASP A 102 -2.34 -17.39 -3.19
CA ASP A 102 -2.75 -18.65 -2.58
C ASP A 102 -2.75 -19.78 -3.64
N PRO A 103 -1.84 -20.77 -3.54
CA PRO A 103 -1.77 -21.88 -4.49
C PRO A 103 -2.88 -22.91 -4.28
N TYR A 104 -3.59 -22.89 -3.15
CA TYR A 104 -4.56 -23.93 -2.80
C TYR A 104 -5.95 -23.76 -3.39
N ARG A 105 -6.10 -22.85 -4.36
CA ARG A 105 -7.31 -22.72 -5.17
C ARG A 105 -7.37 -23.85 -6.23
N GLY A 106 -7.45 -25.10 -5.77
CA GLY A 106 -7.47 -26.29 -6.63
C GLY A 106 -7.45 -27.66 -5.95
N GLN A 107 -7.30 -27.76 -4.62
CA GLN A 107 -7.45 -29.06 -3.95
C GLN A 107 -8.74 -29.12 -3.13
N LEU A 108 -9.75 -29.78 -3.69
CA LEU A 108 -10.68 -30.54 -2.88
C LEU A 108 -10.47 -32.02 -3.28
N PRO A 109 -10.32 -32.95 -2.32
CA PRO A 109 -10.24 -34.39 -2.60
C PRO A 109 -11.53 -34.95 -3.20
#